data_AF-S8CYZ6-F1
#
_entry.id   AF-S8CYZ6-F1
#
_cell.length_a   1.000
_cell.length_b   1.000
_cell.length_c   1.000
_cell.angle_alpha   90.00
_cell.angle_beta   90.00
_cell.angle_gamma   90.00
#
_symmetry.space_group_name_H-M   'P 1'
#
loop_
_entity.id
_entity.type
_entity.pdbx_description
1 polymer ?
#
loop_
_entity_poly.entity_id
_entity_poly.type
_entity_poly.pdbx_seq_one_letter_code
_entity_poly.pdbx_strand_id
1 'polypeptide(L)'
;KDEVFDWYANWYPIVPTCDLDKRRPLGKKVMGIDVVIWWDRNDNAWKVFDDSCPHRLAPLSEGRIDQWGRLQCVYHGWCFGGAGDCKFIPQAPRDGPSIHTSKRACVSVYPSCVQNGILWFWPNSDPQYTNIFAEKQPHYIPELDDPSYTNLMICRDIPYGYEVLIENLMDPAHVPYAHYGIMRMARAPESLKVDREGGRPLEINLNKLDAKGFTAKLAFGENFFIAPCLLYGFFSPGGGETSSTGAD
;
A
#
# COMPACT_ATOMS: atom_id res chain seq x y z
N LYS A 1 -18.61 20.71 11.32
CA LYS A 1 -17.31 20.36 11.95
C LYS A 1 -16.63 19.48 10.95
N ASP A 2 -15.62 19.98 10.26
CA ASP A 2 -14.87 19.17 9.31
C ASP A 2 -14.18 18.05 10.09
N GLU A 3 -14.45 16.80 9.73
CA GLU A 3 -13.74 15.66 10.30
C GLU A 3 -12.26 15.81 9.96
N VAL A 4 -11.40 15.87 10.99
CA VAL A 4 -9.95 15.88 10.80
C VAL A 4 -9.54 14.48 10.37
N PHE A 5 -8.96 14.37 9.16
CA PHE A 5 -8.44 13.10 8.66
C PHE A 5 -7.17 12.71 9.41
N ASP A 6 -7.21 11.56 10.10
CA ASP A 6 -6.04 11.01 10.81
C ASP A 6 -5.19 10.16 9.86
N TRP A 7 -4.11 10.76 9.35
CA TRP A 7 -3.17 10.11 8.45
C TRP A 7 -2.49 8.87 9.03
N TYR A 8 -2.40 8.75 10.35
CA TYR A 8 -1.74 7.63 11.03
C TYR A 8 -2.73 6.53 11.48
N ALA A 9 -4.03 6.72 11.25
CA ALA A 9 -5.08 5.75 11.56
C ALA A 9 -5.74 5.14 10.30
N ASN A 10 -4.91 4.78 9.30
CA ASN A 10 -5.33 4.18 8.04
C ASN A 10 -4.34 3.12 7.54
N TRP A 11 -4.80 2.22 6.67
CA TRP A 11 -3.95 1.26 5.99
C TRP A 11 -3.30 1.86 4.75
N TYR A 12 -2.02 1.61 4.57
CA TYR A 12 -1.26 2.02 3.39
C TYR A 12 -0.63 0.80 2.70
N PRO A 13 -0.69 0.73 1.36
CA PRO A 13 0.01 -0.30 0.62
C PRO A 13 1.50 0.02 0.64
N ILE A 14 2.35 -0.99 0.88
CA ILE A 14 3.81 -0.82 0.84
C ILE A 14 4.38 -1.35 -0.47
N VAL A 15 4.06 -2.61 -0.79
CA VAL A 15 4.68 -3.31 -1.91
C VAL A 15 3.87 -4.56 -2.31
N PRO A 16 3.81 -4.92 -3.59
CA PRO A 16 3.32 -6.23 -4.02
C PRO A 16 4.14 -7.36 -3.40
N THR A 17 3.47 -8.41 -2.95
CA THR A 17 4.15 -9.57 -2.34
C THR A 17 4.99 -10.36 -3.34
N CYS A 18 4.70 -10.26 -4.63
CA CYS A 18 5.51 -10.85 -5.70
C CYS A 18 6.88 -10.19 -5.85
N ASP A 19 7.06 -8.96 -5.37
CA ASP A 19 8.33 -8.23 -5.41
C ASP A 19 9.20 -8.50 -4.17
N LEU A 20 8.68 -9.26 -3.19
CA LEU A 20 9.36 -9.56 -1.94
C LEU A 20 10.18 -10.84 -2.03
N ASP A 21 11.39 -10.81 -1.44
CA ASP A 21 12.28 -11.97 -1.32
C ASP A 21 12.39 -12.41 0.15
N LYS A 22 11.86 -13.59 0.49
CA LYS A 22 11.85 -14.13 1.86
C LYS A 22 13.24 -14.34 2.46
N ARG A 23 14.32 -14.21 1.67
CA ARG A 23 15.70 -14.45 2.12
C ARG A 23 16.39 -13.20 2.66
N ARG A 24 15.88 -12.00 2.35
CA ARG A 24 16.50 -10.73 2.72
C ARG A 24 15.46 -9.70 3.18
N PRO A 25 15.82 -8.81 4.11
CA PRO A 25 14.98 -7.66 4.41
C PRO A 25 14.95 -6.67 3.23
N LEU A 26 13.90 -5.84 3.18
CA LEU A 26 13.70 -4.77 2.20
C LEU A 26 13.31 -3.48 2.92
N GLY A 27 14.09 -2.42 2.72
CA GLY A 27 13.77 -1.08 3.22
C GLY A 27 12.79 -0.35 2.31
N LYS A 28 11.84 0.36 2.90
CA LYS A 28 10.90 1.27 2.22
C LYS A 28 10.67 2.51 3.07
N LYS A 29 10.40 3.64 2.42
CA LYS A 29 9.92 4.86 3.09
C LYS A 29 8.49 5.12 2.66
N VAL A 30 7.56 5.10 3.62
CA VAL A 30 6.13 5.36 3.35
C VAL A 30 5.63 6.40 4.33
N MET A 31 4.98 7.46 3.85
CA MET A 31 4.54 8.60 4.68
C MET A 31 5.68 9.25 5.49
N GLY A 32 6.92 9.21 4.96
CA GLY A 32 8.11 9.70 5.65
C GLY A 32 8.70 8.75 6.69
N ILE A 33 8.03 7.63 6.99
CA ILE A 33 8.47 6.61 7.95
C ILE A 33 9.37 5.61 7.21
N ASP A 34 10.59 5.42 7.71
CA ASP A 34 11.50 4.36 7.24
C ASP A 34 11.12 3.03 7.89
N VAL A 35 10.71 2.05 7.08
CA VAL A 35 10.30 0.72 7.52
C VAL A 35 11.12 -0.37 6.86
N VAL A 36 11.36 -1.45 7.61
CA VAL A 36 11.94 -2.69 7.08
C VAL A 36 10.88 -3.78 6.99
N ILE A 37 10.77 -4.35 5.80
CA ILE A 37 9.94 -5.51 5.51
C ILE A 37 10.83 -6.74 5.56
N TRP A 38 10.43 -7.78 6.29
CA TRP A 38 11.21 -9.00 6.37
C TRP A 38 10.33 -10.22 6.63
N TRP A 39 10.83 -11.40 6.26
CA TRP A 39 10.13 -12.66 6.46
C TRP A 39 10.56 -13.32 7.76
N ASP A 40 9.66 -13.37 8.74
CA ASP A 40 9.89 -14.15 9.95
C ASP A 40 9.64 -15.62 9.65
N ARG A 41 10.70 -16.44 9.71
CA ARG A 41 10.58 -17.88 9.45
C ARG A 41 9.94 -18.64 10.61
N ASN A 42 9.90 -18.07 11.81
CA ASN A 42 9.30 -18.69 12.98
C ASN A 42 7.77 -18.52 12.95
N ASP A 43 7.31 -17.32 12.56
CA ASP A 43 5.88 -17.02 12.41
C ASP A 43 5.34 -17.35 11.01
N ASN A 44 6.23 -17.65 10.05
CA ASN A 44 5.90 -17.88 8.64
C ASN A 44 5.09 -16.72 8.04
N ALA A 45 5.50 -15.49 8.35
CA ALA A 45 4.76 -14.27 8.00
C ALA A 45 5.69 -13.10 7.67
N TRP A 46 5.20 -12.18 6.83
CA TRP A 46 5.82 -10.87 6.63
C TRP A 46 5.65 -10.00 7.87
N LYS A 47 6.69 -9.26 8.22
CA LYS A 47 6.72 -8.31 9.33
C LYS A 47 7.22 -6.96 8.84
N VAL A 48 6.71 -5.89 9.44
CA VAL A 48 7.08 -4.50 9.12
C VAL A 48 7.52 -3.81 10.41
N PHE A 49 8.79 -3.45 10.50
CA PHE A 49 9.38 -2.77 11.67
C PHE A 49 9.85 -1.37 11.30
N ASP A 50 10.18 -0.55 12.30
CA ASP A 50 11.08 0.58 12.10
C ASP A 50 12.36 0.11 11.43
N ASP A 51 12.83 0.84 10.41
CA ASP A 51 14.13 0.55 9.78
C ASP A 51 15.29 1.15 10.57
N SER A 52 15.32 0.89 11.88
CA SER A 52 16.30 1.49 12.79
C SER A 52 16.56 0.57 13.96
N CYS A 53 17.79 0.06 14.05
CA CYS A 53 18.20 -0.78 15.16
C CYS A 53 18.23 0.03 16.47
N PRO A 54 17.53 -0.39 17.55
CA PRO A 54 17.46 0.37 18.81
C PRO A 54 18.81 0.52 19.52
N HIS A 55 19.84 -0.23 19.10
CA HIS A 55 21.19 -0.09 19.65
C HIS A 55 21.89 1.20 19.19
N ARG A 56 22.00 1.43 17.87
CA ARG A 56 22.75 2.56 17.28
C ARG A 56 22.18 3.06 15.95
N LEU A 57 20.88 2.84 15.75
CA LEU A 57 20.09 3.36 14.62
C LEU A 57 20.58 2.90 13.23
N ALA A 58 21.35 1.82 13.16
CA ALA A 58 21.71 1.21 11.89
C ALA A 58 20.45 0.69 11.20
N PRO A 59 20.28 0.92 9.88
CA PRO A 59 19.14 0.38 9.14
C PRO A 59 19.12 -1.14 9.24
N LEU A 60 17.96 -1.67 9.62
CA LEU A 60 17.74 -3.11 9.72
C LEU A 60 17.54 -3.75 8.34
N SER A 61 17.15 -2.96 7.35
CA SER A 61 17.06 -3.32 5.93
C SER A 61 18.40 -3.68 5.30
N GLU A 62 19.50 -3.18 5.85
CA GLU A 62 20.87 -3.59 5.47
C GLU A 62 21.30 -4.90 6.19
N GLY A 63 20.43 -5.44 7.04
CA GLY A 63 20.63 -6.67 7.79
C GLY A 63 20.41 -7.94 6.97
N ARG A 64 20.08 -9.03 7.68
CA ARG A 64 19.86 -10.35 7.08
C ARG A 64 18.92 -11.19 7.93
N ILE A 65 18.37 -12.25 7.34
CA ILE A 65 17.68 -13.30 8.10
C ILE A 65 18.72 -14.30 8.58
N ASP A 66 18.87 -14.44 9.89
CA ASP A 66 19.85 -15.36 10.48
C ASP A 66 19.43 -16.84 10.33
N GLN A 67 20.31 -17.76 10.70
CA GLN A 67 20.06 -19.20 10.61
C GLN A 67 18.93 -19.68 11.53
N TRP A 68 18.49 -18.88 12.50
CA TRP A 68 17.36 -19.15 13.39
C TRP A 68 16.09 -18.42 12.92
N GLY A 69 16.10 -17.84 11.72
CA GLY A 69 14.92 -17.22 11.12
C GLY A 69 14.57 -15.83 11.67
N ARG A 70 15.50 -15.16 12.34
CA ARG A 70 15.29 -13.84 12.96
C ARG A 70 15.88 -12.73 12.10
N LEU A 71 15.39 -11.51 12.26
CA LEU A 71 16.01 -10.33 11.66
C LEU A 71 17.29 -9.98 12.42
N GLN A 72 18.43 -10.01 11.75
CA GLN A 72 19.73 -9.69 12.32
C GLN A 72 20.26 -8.37 11.77
N CYS A 73 20.53 -7.42 12.67
CA CYS A 73 21.14 -6.14 12.34
C CYS A 73 22.57 -6.33 11.79
N VAL A 74 22.89 -5.63 10.71
CA VAL A 74 24.20 -5.68 10.05
C VAL A 74 25.34 -5.20 10.96
N TYR A 75 25.06 -4.26 11.87
CA TYR A 75 26.12 -3.55 12.57
C TYR A 75 26.75 -4.40 13.68
N HIS A 76 25.98 -4.80 14.68
CA HIS A 76 26.48 -5.56 15.84
C HIS A 76 25.84 -6.95 15.97
N GLY A 77 25.01 -7.35 15.01
CA GLY A 77 24.41 -8.68 14.98
C GLY A 77 23.29 -8.91 15.99
N TRP A 78 22.68 -7.84 16.54
CA TRP A 78 21.47 -7.95 17.37
C TRP A 78 20.35 -8.60 16.55
N CYS A 79 19.68 -9.60 17.13
CA CYS A 79 18.63 -10.35 16.45
C CYS A 79 17.26 -10.08 17.08
N PHE A 80 16.24 -9.91 16.25
CA PHE A 80 14.87 -9.57 16.64
C PHE A 80 13.89 -10.63 16.16
N GLY A 81 12.91 -10.98 16.99
CA GLY A 81 11.78 -11.82 16.60
C GLY A 81 10.65 -11.00 15.97
N GLY A 82 9.62 -11.66 15.43
CA GLY A 82 8.47 -11.04 14.77
C GLY A 82 7.63 -10.08 15.61
N ALA A 83 7.73 -10.17 16.94
CA ALA A 83 7.12 -9.22 17.88
C ALA A 83 8.02 -8.01 18.19
N GLY A 84 9.14 -7.86 17.48
CA GLY A 84 10.13 -6.79 17.66
C GLY A 84 11.03 -6.98 18.88
N ASP A 85 10.85 -8.05 19.65
CA ASP A 85 11.63 -8.31 20.85
C ASP A 85 13.05 -8.78 20.51
N CYS A 86 14.03 -8.25 21.24
CA CYS A 86 15.42 -8.66 21.08
C CYS A 86 15.58 -10.08 21.60
N LYS A 87 15.91 -11.01 20.69
CA LYS A 87 16.10 -12.42 21.01
C LYS A 87 17.56 -12.75 21.34
N PHE A 88 18.50 -11.98 20.80
CA PHE A 88 19.92 -12.28 20.95
C PHE A 88 20.80 -11.05 20.73
N ILE A 89 21.78 -10.89 21.61
CA ILE A 89 22.83 -9.87 21.53
C ILE A 89 24.16 -10.63 21.56
N PRO A 90 24.93 -10.71 20.46
CA PRO A 90 26.14 -11.53 20.42
C PRO A 90 27.20 -11.12 21.45
N GLN A 91 27.22 -9.85 21.85
CA GLN A 91 28.20 -9.29 22.79
C GLN A 91 27.73 -9.36 24.25
N ALA A 92 26.50 -9.79 24.52
CA ALA A 92 26.01 -9.93 25.89
C ALA A 92 26.59 -11.21 26.52
N PRO A 93 27.16 -11.16 27.75
CA PRO A 93 27.60 -12.36 28.44
C PRO A 93 26.44 -13.32 28.68
N ARG A 94 26.65 -14.63 28.48
CA ARG A 94 25.61 -15.65 28.69
C ARG A 94 25.08 -15.66 30.13
N ASP A 95 25.98 -15.43 31.09
CA ASP A 95 25.67 -15.37 32.53
C ASP A 95 25.46 -13.94 33.03
N GLY A 96 25.35 -12.97 32.12
CA GLY A 96 25.14 -11.56 32.44
C GLY A 96 23.65 -11.22 32.62
N PRO A 97 23.33 -9.96 32.95
CA PRO A 97 21.95 -9.49 32.96
C PRO A 97 21.30 -9.72 31.60
N SER A 98 20.03 -10.12 31.59
CA SER A 98 19.26 -10.37 30.37
C SER A 98 18.91 -9.07 29.62
N ILE A 99 19.90 -8.34 29.12
CA ILE A 99 19.73 -7.02 28.46
C ILE A 99 18.71 -7.09 27.32
N HIS A 100 18.67 -8.23 26.63
CA HIS A 100 17.73 -8.50 25.54
C HIS A 100 16.25 -8.46 25.97
N THR A 101 15.92 -8.60 27.26
CA THR A 101 14.54 -8.49 27.77
C THR A 101 14.11 -7.05 28.04
N SER A 102 15.02 -6.08 27.95
CA SER A 102 14.70 -4.67 28.11
C SER A 102 13.79 -4.18 26.98
N LYS A 103 12.74 -3.41 27.31
CA LYS A 103 11.89 -2.77 26.30
C LYS A 103 12.66 -1.80 25.40
N ARG A 104 13.78 -1.23 25.89
CA ARG A 104 14.67 -0.38 25.06
C ARG A 104 15.49 -1.17 24.05
N ALA A 105 15.52 -2.50 24.16
CA ALA A 105 16.14 -3.37 23.18
C ALA A 105 15.15 -3.83 22.11
N CYS A 106 13.85 -3.57 22.27
CA CYS A 106 12.84 -3.91 21.26
C CYS A 106 12.84 -2.89 20.12
N VAL A 107 12.57 -3.37 18.91
CA VAL A 107 12.24 -2.52 17.76
C VAL A 107 10.74 -2.32 17.67
N SER A 108 10.29 -1.15 17.21
CA SER A 108 8.87 -0.88 16.97
C SER A 108 8.34 -1.77 15.84
N VAL A 109 7.13 -2.29 16.03
CA VAL A 109 6.45 -3.15 15.06
C VAL A 109 5.18 -2.47 14.59
N TYR A 110 4.99 -2.43 13.28
CA TYR A 110 3.78 -1.91 12.66
C TYR A 110 2.79 -3.06 12.39
N PRO A 111 1.50 -2.91 12.76
CA PRO A 111 0.47 -3.82 12.30
C PRO A 111 0.53 -3.92 10.77
N SER A 112 0.56 -5.15 10.27
CA SER A 112 0.73 -5.43 8.84
C SER A 112 -0.06 -6.67 8.44
N CYS A 113 -0.54 -6.68 7.19
CA CYS A 113 -1.28 -7.80 6.64
C CYS A 113 -1.05 -7.93 5.13
N VAL A 114 -1.23 -9.14 4.61
CA VAL A 114 -1.29 -9.37 3.16
C VAL A 114 -2.75 -9.45 2.75
N GLN A 115 -3.17 -8.61 1.80
CA GLN A 115 -4.50 -8.62 1.21
C GLN A 115 -4.41 -8.27 -0.27
N ASN A 116 -5.14 -8.99 -1.12
CA ASN A 116 -5.13 -8.83 -2.58
C ASN A 116 -3.70 -8.78 -3.17
N GLY A 117 -2.83 -9.72 -2.73
CA GLY A 117 -1.44 -9.82 -3.18
C GLY A 117 -0.50 -8.68 -2.75
N ILE A 118 -0.98 -7.72 -1.94
CA ILE A 118 -0.24 -6.53 -1.49
C ILE A 118 0.07 -6.65 0.00
N LEU A 119 1.29 -6.25 0.42
CA LEU A 119 1.61 -6.04 1.83
C LEU A 119 1.18 -4.64 2.26
N TRP A 120 0.29 -4.59 3.23
CA TRP A 120 -0.22 -3.37 3.85
C TRP A 120 0.38 -3.18 5.24
N PHE A 121 0.52 -1.92 5.65
CA PHE A 121 0.82 -1.59 7.05
C PHE A 121 -0.05 -0.44 7.57
N TRP A 122 -0.17 -0.43 8.89
CA TRP A 122 -0.75 0.66 9.66
C TRP A 122 0.41 1.50 10.22
N PRO A 123 0.56 2.78 9.86
CA PRO A 123 1.73 3.61 10.17
C PRO A 123 1.70 4.14 11.61
N ASN A 124 1.23 3.33 12.56
CA ASN A 124 1.23 3.63 13.98
C ASN A 124 1.56 2.35 14.76
N SER A 125 2.69 2.35 15.45
CA SER A 125 3.19 1.21 16.23
C SER A 125 2.72 1.22 17.68
N ASP A 126 1.79 2.11 18.05
CA ASP A 126 1.22 2.11 19.40
C ASP A 126 0.56 0.74 19.68
N PRO A 127 0.85 0.11 20.85
CA PRO A 127 0.27 -1.17 21.22
C PRO A 127 -1.26 -1.26 21.10
N GLN A 128 -2.00 -0.15 21.21
CA GLN A 128 -3.46 -0.15 21.04
C GLN A 128 -3.89 -0.61 19.64
N TYR A 129 -3.05 -0.44 18.62
CA TYR A 129 -3.33 -0.86 17.24
C TYR A 129 -2.86 -2.27 16.90
N THR A 130 -2.32 -3.04 17.85
CA THR A 130 -1.83 -4.41 17.59
C THR A 130 -2.89 -5.29 16.92
N ASN A 131 -4.17 -5.10 17.27
CA ASN A 131 -5.30 -5.86 16.73
C ASN A 131 -6.14 -5.07 15.71
N ILE A 132 -5.61 -3.97 15.15
CA ILE A 132 -6.38 -3.06 14.29
C ILE A 132 -7.01 -3.75 13.08
N PHE A 133 -6.40 -4.83 12.57
CA PHE A 133 -6.96 -5.63 11.47
C PHE A 133 -8.36 -6.21 11.78
N ALA A 134 -8.66 -6.54 13.05
CA ALA A 134 -9.98 -7.04 13.44
C ALA A 134 -11.07 -5.95 13.43
N GLU A 135 -10.68 -4.69 13.60
CA GLU A 135 -11.58 -3.53 13.67
C GLU A 135 -11.72 -2.84 12.31
N LYS A 136 -10.61 -2.73 11.58
CA LYS A 136 -10.52 -2.05 10.30
C LYS A 136 -9.52 -2.80 9.43
N GLN A 137 -9.98 -3.27 8.27
CA GLN A 137 -9.14 -3.93 7.26
C GLN A 137 -8.77 -2.93 6.16
N PRO A 138 -7.71 -3.18 5.37
CA PRO A 138 -7.52 -2.48 4.11
C PRO A 138 -8.74 -2.65 3.21
N HIS A 139 -8.98 -1.70 2.31
CA HIS A 139 -10.09 -1.82 1.36
C HIS A 139 -9.91 -3.06 0.48
N TYR A 140 -10.93 -3.91 0.41
CA TYR A 140 -10.89 -5.17 -0.32
C TYR A 140 -11.40 -4.99 -1.75
N ILE A 141 -10.65 -5.51 -2.73
CA ILE A 141 -10.99 -5.49 -4.16
C ILE A 141 -11.19 -6.93 -4.62
N PRO A 142 -12.44 -7.43 -4.70
CA PRO A 142 -12.74 -8.83 -5.01
C PRO A 142 -12.10 -9.33 -6.32
N GLU A 143 -12.02 -8.45 -7.33
CA GLU A 143 -11.53 -8.79 -8.67
C GLU A 143 -10.03 -9.12 -8.70
N LEU A 144 -9.28 -8.73 -7.67
CA LEU A 144 -7.86 -9.11 -7.55
C LEU A 144 -7.67 -10.56 -7.09
N ASP A 145 -8.67 -11.15 -6.44
CA ASP A 145 -8.64 -12.54 -5.95
C ASP A 145 -9.50 -13.48 -6.82
N ASP A 146 -10.25 -12.94 -7.78
CA ASP A 146 -11.07 -13.72 -8.71
C ASP A 146 -10.20 -14.30 -9.85
N PRO A 147 -10.11 -15.64 -9.99
CA PRO A 147 -9.27 -16.29 -11.00
C PRO A 147 -9.74 -16.07 -12.44
N SER A 148 -10.94 -15.52 -12.66
CA SER A 148 -11.42 -15.11 -13.99
C SER A 148 -10.76 -13.82 -14.49
N TYR A 149 -10.07 -13.08 -13.61
CA TYR A 149 -9.30 -11.89 -13.95
C TYR A 149 -7.80 -12.21 -14.00
N THR A 150 -7.06 -11.40 -14.77
CA THR A 150 -5.60 -11.36 -14.71
C THR A 150 -5.19 -10.03 -14.09
N ASN A 151 -4.30 -10.09 -13.10
CA ASN A 151 -3.72 -8.90 -12.50
C ASN A 151 -2.21 -8.84 -12.81
N LEU A 152 -1.71 -7.62 -12.99
CA LEU A 152 -0.28 -7.31 -13.04
C LEU A 152 -0.02 -6.25 -11.98
N MET A 153 0.85 -6.58 -11.03
CA MET A 153 1.24 -5.65 -9.98
C MET A 153 2.61 -5.08 -10.31
N ILE A 154 2.73 -3.75 -10.21
CA ILE A 154 4.00 -3.03 -10.37
C ILE A 154 4.14 -2.00 -9.26
N CYS A 155 5.37 -1.80 -8.81
CA CYS A 155 5.75 -0.72 -7.91
C CYS A 155 6.76 0.19 -8.62
N ARG A 156 6.56 1.51 -8.57
CA ARG A 156 7.45 2.50 -9.18
C ARG A 156 7.62 3.69 -8.25
N ASP A 157 8.87 4.05 -8.02
CA ASP A 157 9.21 5.30 -7.35
C ASP A 157 9.26 6.42 -8.40
N ILE A 158 8.56 7.51 -8.12
CA ILE A 158 8.45 8.67 -9.02
C ILE A 158 8.78 9.93 -8.22
N PRO A 159 9.57 10.90 -8.76
CA PRO A 159 10.06 12.04 -7.97
C PRO A 159 9.03 13.16 -7.80
N TYR A 160 7.80 12.83 -7.39
CA TYR A 160 6.76 13.77 -7.00
C TYR A 160 5.76 13.13 -6.02
N GLY A 161 4.95 13.96 -5.36
CA GLY A 161 3.98 13.52 -4.35
C GLY A 161 2.88 12.63 -4.92
N TYR A 162 2.38 11.69 -4.11
CA TYR A 162 1.32 10.77 -4.53
C TYR A 162 0.02 11.51 -4.88
N GLU A 163 -0.24 12.63 -4.22
CA GLU A 163 -1.39 13.49 -4.44
C GLU A 163 -1.44 14.02 -5.88
N VAL A 164 -0.29 14.36 -6.45
CA VAL A 164 -0.17 14.80 -7.85
C VAL A 164 -0.48 13.64 -8.80
N LEU A 165 -0.04 12.43 -8.46
CA LEU A 165 -0.34 11.23 -9.25
C LEU A 165 -1.83 10.91 -9.21
N ILE A 166 -2.45 10.94 -8.04
CA ILE A 166 -3.88 10.66 -7.86
C ILE A 166 -4.72 11.71 -8.60
N GLU A 167 -4.38 12.99 -8.49
CA GLU A 167 -5.04 14.06 -9.26
C GLU A 167 -4.94 13.82 -10.77
N ASN A 168 -3.73 13.49 -11.26
CA ASN A 168 -3.52 13.17 -12.67
C ASN A 168 -4.34 11.96 -13.14
N LEU A 169 -4.37 10.87 -12.37
CA LEU A 169 -5.12 9.67 -12.71
C LEU A 169 -6.64 9.91 -12.69
N MET A 170 -7.11 10.83 -11.85
CA MET A 170 -8.52 11.20 -11.73
C MET A 170 -9.00 12.21 -12.77
N ASP A 171 -8.10 12.92 -13.45
CA ASP A 171 -8.46 13.93 -14.45
C ASP A 171 -8.54 13.32 -15.87
N PRO A 172 -9.73 13.00 -16.42
CA PRO A 172 -9.83 12.51 -17.78
C PRO A 172 -9.51 13.58 -18.85
N ALA A 173 -9.43 14.87 -18.49
CA ALA A 173 -9.17 15.96 -19.45
C ALA A 173 -7.78 15.87 -20.06
N HIS A 174 -6.79 15.33 -19.33
CA HIS A 174 -5.42 15.22 -19.84
C HIS A 174 -5.27 14.11 -20.90
N VAL A 175 -6.17 13.12 -20.90
CA VAL A 175 -6.00 11.89 -21.70
C VAL A 175 -5.88 12.15 -23.21
N PRO A 176 -6.75 12.95 -23.86
CA PRO A 176 -6.65 13.24 -25.28
C PRO A 176 -5.34 13.93 -25.69
N TYR A 177 -4.78 14.74 -24.81
CA TYR A 177 -3.61 15.57 -25.11
C TYR A 177 -2.30 14.88 -24.74
N ALA A 178 -2.16 14.45 -23.48
CA ALA A 178 -0.90 13.90 -22.96
C ALA A 178 -0.59 12.50 -23.51
N HIS A 179 -1.62 11.75 -23.91
CA HIS A 179 -1.48 10.40 -24.47
C HIS A 179 -1.72 10.36 -25.98
N TYR A 180 -1.69 11.52 -26.65
CA TYR A 180 -1.90 11.62 -28.10
C TYR A 180 -0.91 10.74 -28.87
N GLY A 181 -1.43 9.82 -29.68
CA GLY A 181 -0.63 8.86 -30.45
C GLY A 181 -0.02 7.72 -29.64
N ILE A 182 -0.20 7.70 -28.32
CA ILE A 182 0.31 6.68 -27.39
C ILE A 182 -0.82 5.75 -26.96
N MET A 183 -1.96 6.30 -26.55
CA MET A 183 -3.12 5.54 -26.10
C MET A 183 -4.23 5.56 -27.16
N ARG A 184 -4.80 4.39 -27.47
CA ARG A 184 -5.98 4.30 -28.34
C ARG A 184 -7.23 4.69 -27.55
N MET A 185 -7.85 5.79 -27.94
CA MET A 185 -9.14 6.22 -27.37
C MET A 185 -10.31 5.85 -28.28
N ALA A 186 -11.48 5.65 -27.67
CA ALA A 186 -12.72 5.54 -28.42
C ALA A 186 -12.99 6.83 -29.19
N ARG A 187 -13.40 6.73 -30.46
CA ARG A 187 -13.82 7.90 -31.24
C ARG A 187 -15.08 8.49 -30.61
N ALA A 188 -15.11 9.81 -30.51
CA ALA A 188 -16.32 10.52 -30.16
C ALA A 188 -17.40 10.28 -31.23
N PRO A 189 -18.69 10.24 -30.86
CA PRO A 189 -19.79 10.23 -31.82
C PRO A 189 -19.68 11.41 -32.79
N GLU A 190 -20.08 11.23 -34.05
CA GLU A 190 -20.02 12.31 -35.07
C GLU A 190 -20.83 13.56 -34.68
N SER A 191 -21.84 13.40 -33.84
CA SER A 191 -22.67 14.49 -33.31
C SER A 191 -21.94 15.38 -32.29
N LEU A 192 -20.83 14.91 -31.71
CA LEU A 192 -20.07 15.65 -30.71
C LEU A 192 -18.91 16.40 -31.38
N LYS A 193 -18.91 17.72 -31.26
CA LYS A 193 -17.76 18.53 -31.69
C LYS A 193 -16.59 18.31 -30.74
N VAL A 194 -15.48 17.86 -31.28
CA VAL A 194 -14.20 17.68 -30.58
C VAL A 194 -13.11 18.48 -31.28
N ASP A 195 -12.07 18.86 -30.54
CA ASP A 195 -10.89 19.47 -31.16
C ASP A 195 -10.01 18.41 -31.87
N ARG A 196 -8.84 18.83 -32.37
CA ARG A 196 -7.93 17.97 -33.14
C ARG A 196 -7.44 16.77 -32.33
N GLU A 197 -7.20 16.97 -31.04
CA GLU A 197 -6.71 15.95 -30.10
C GLU A 197 -7.84 15.08 -29.52
N GLY A 198 -9.11 15.48 -29.72
CA GLY A 198 -10.28 14.77 -29.21
C GLY A 198 -10.81 15.33 -27.88
N GLY A 199 -10.38 16.53 -27.49
CA GLY A 199 -10.88 17.27 -26.35
C GLY A 199 -12.37 17.56 -26.47
N ARG A 200 -13.09 17.38 -25.35
CA ARG A 200 -14.54 17.52 -25.26
C ARG A 200 -14.97 17.88 -23.83
N PRO A 201 -16.18 18.44 -23.64
CA PRO A 201 -16.76 18.60 -22.31
C PRO A 201 -16.78 17.27 -21.55
N LEU A 202 -16.42 17.31 -20.26
CA LEU A 202 -16.42 16.16 -19.39
C LEU A 202 -17.74 16.06 -18.64
N GLU A 203 -18.38 14.90 -18.71
CA GLU A 203 -19.49 14.55 -17.83
C GLU A 203 -18.95 13.71 -16.67
N ILE A 204 -18.92 14.31 -15.49
CA ILE A 204 -18.51 13.66 -14.23
C ILE A 204 -19.70 13.69 -13.30
N ASN A 205 -20.21 12.51 -12.94
CA ASN A 205 -21.30 12.38 -11.97
C ASN A 205 -20.74 11.81 -10.66
N LEU A 206 -20.75 12.61 -9.60
CA LEU A 206 -20.37 12.15 -8.27
C LEU A 206 -21.54 11.41 -7.64
N ASN A 207 -21.37 10.12 -7.38
CA ASN A 207 -22.37 9.28 -6.73
C ASN A 207 -22.28 9.40 -5.20
N LYS A 208 -21.06 9.53 -4.68
CA LYS A 208 -20.77 9.64 -3.25
C LYS A 208 -19.51 10.45 -3.04
N LEU A 209 -19.48 11.32 -2.02
CA LEU A 209 -18.30 12.07 -1.58
C LEU A 209 -18.34 12.24 -0.06
N ASP A 210 -17.33 11.74 0.64
CA ASP A 210 -17.10 11.93 2.08
C ASP A 210 -15.60 11.94 2.41
N ALA A 211 -15.24 12.07 3.69
CA ALA A 211 -13.85 12.09 4.13
C ALA A 211 -13.08 10.77 3.88
N LYS A 212 -13.80 9.67 3.56
CA LYS A 212 -13.24 8.37 3.23
C LYS A 212 -13.03 8.19 1.72
N GLY A 213 -13.47 9.16 0.91
CA GLY A 213 -13.23 9.21 -0.52
C GLY A 213 -14.49 9.47 -1.34
N PHE A 214 -14.49 9.05 -2.60
CA PHE A 214 -15.61 9.30 -3.50
C PHE A 214 -15.79 8.18 -4.53
N THR A 215 -16.99 8.12 -5.09
CA THR A 215 -17.32 7.30 -6.24
C THR A 215 -17.83 8.21 -7.35
N ALA A 216 -17.21 8.13 -8.53
CA ALA A 216 -17.55 8.93 -9.68
C ALA A 216 -17.84 8.04 -10.89
N LYS A 217 -18.93 8.34 -11.60
CA LYS A 217 -19.19 7.80 -12.93
C LYS A 217 -18.60 8.75 -13.96
N LEU A 218 -17.59 8.26 -14.67
CA LEU A 218 -16.96 8.92 -15.82
C LEU A 218 -17.49 8.28 -17.11
N ALA A 219 -17.26 8.94 -18.25
CA ALA A 219 -17.68 8.46 -19.57
C ALA A 219 -17.18 7.03 -19.92
N PHE A 220 -16.14 6.54 -19.23
CA PHE A 220 -15.51 5.23 -19.49
C PHE A 220 -15.75 4.19 -18.39
N GLY A 221 -16.55 4.50 -17.37
CA GLY A 221 -16.88 3.58 -16.29
C GLY A 221 -16.91 4.23 -14.90
N GLU A 222 -16.94 3.39 -13.87
CA GLU A 222 -16.96 3.83 -12.47
C GLU A 222 -15.55 3.88 -11.89
N ASN A 223 -15.26 4.94 -11.16
CA ASN A 223 -13.99 5.19 -10.49
C ASN A 223 -14.22 5.39 -9.00
N PHE A 224 -13.33 4.82 -8.21
CA PHE A 224 -13.39 4.75 -6.76
C PHE A 224 -12.09 5.29 -6.21
N PHE A 225 -12.17 6.41 -5.49
CA PHE A 225 -11.09 6.84 -4.63
C PHE A 225 -11.43 6.47 -3.20
N ILE A 226 -10.57 5.69 -2.57
CA ILE A 226 -10.65 5.32 -1.17
C ILE A 226 -9.45 5.96 -0.47
N ALA A 227 -9.75 6.87 0.45
CA ALA A 227 -8.74 7.53 1.25
C ALA A 227 -7.92 6.49 2.05
N PRO A 228 -6.60 6.69 2.21
CA PRO A 228 -5.86 7.89 1.84
C PRO A 228 -5.34 7.93 0.39
N CYS A 229 -5.13 6.78 -0.25
CA CYS A 229 -4.30 6.73 -1.47
C CYS A 229 -4.70 5.65 -2.49
N LEU A 230 -5.85 5.00 -2.34
CA LEU A 230 -6.28 3.95 -3.25
C LEU A 230 -7.21 4.54 -4.32
N LEU A 231 -6.82 4.40 -5.58
CA LEU A 231 -7.66 4.69 -6.74
C LEU A 231 -7.81 3.44 -7.58
N TYR A 232 -9.03 3.04 -7.89
CA TYR A 232 -9.32 1.96 -8.83
C TYR A 232 -10.61 2.24 -9.59
N GLY A 233 -10.81 1.56 -10.72
CA GLY A 233 -12.01 1.74 -11.53
C GLY A 233 -12.18 0.62 -12.53
N PHE A 234 -13.42 0.45 -12.97
CA PHE A 234 -13.77 -0.55 -13.99
C PHE A 234 -14.00 0.18 -15.31
N PHE A 235 -13.22 -0.20 -16.32
CA PHE A 235 -13.41 0.31 -17.67
C PHE A 235 -14.25 -0.68 -18.46
N SER A 236 -15.39 -0.24 -18.97
CA SER A 236 -16.18 -1.01 -19.93
C SER A 236 -15.86 -0.51 -21.34
N PRO A 237 -15.01 -1.22 -22.11
CA PRO A 237 -14.71 -0.83 -23.47
C PRO A 237 -15.94 -1.15 -24.35
N GLY A 238 -16.88 -0.22 -24.44
CA GLY A 238 -18.03 -0.39 -25.32
C GLY A 238 -19.32 0.37 -24.99
N GLY A 239 -19.39 1.16 -23.91
CA GLY A 239 -20.62 1.92 -23.61
C GLY A 239 -21.86 1.04 -23.65
N GLY A 240 -21.84 -0.10 -22.95
CA GLY A 240 -22.96 -1.02 -22.91
C GLY A 240 -24.02 -0.53 -21.96
N GLU A 241 -25.23 -0.35 -22.49
CA GLU A 241 -26.48 -0.18 -21.76
C GLU A 241 -26.51 -1.06 -20.50
N THR A 242 -26.76 -0.45 -19.35
CA THR A 242 -27.15 -1.19 -18.16
C THR A 242 -28.43 -1.94 -18.49
N SER A 243 -28.35 -3.26 -18.66
CA SER A 243 -29.53 -4.12 -18.70
C SER A 243 -30.28 -3.93 -17.39
N SER A 244 -31.45 -3.29 -17.46
CA SER A 244 -32.46 -3.34 -16.42
C SER A 244 -32.87 -4.80 -16.26
N THR A 245 -32.28 -5.51 -15.30
CA THR A 245 -32.86 -6.76 -14.82
C THR A 245 -34.10 -6.39 -14.04
N GLY A 246 -35.25 -6.57 -14.70
CA GLY A 246 -36.56 -6.44 -14.11
C GLY A 246 -36.67 -7.32 -12.87
N ALA A 247 -37.36 -6.79 -11.88
CA ALA A 247 -37.93 -7.57 -10.81
C ALA A 247 -38.92 -8.58 -11.40
N ASP A 248 -38.77 -9.85 -11.01
CA ASP A 248 -39.87 -10.75 -10.69
C ASP A 248 -39.74 -11.11 -9.20
#